data_AF-R9MQM0-F1
#
_entry.id   AF-R9MQM0-F1
#
_cell.length_a   1.000
_cell.length_b   1.000
_cell.length_c   1.000
_cell.angle_alpha   90.00
_cell.angle_beta   90.00
_cell.angle_gamma   90.00
#
_symmetry.space_group_name_H-M   'P 1'
#
loop_
_entity.id
_entity.type
_entity.pdbx_description
1 polymer ?
#
loop_
_entity_poly.entity_id
_entity_poly.type
_entity_poly.pdbx_seq_one_letter_code
_entity_poly.pdbx_strand_id
1 'polypeptide(L)'
;MGKSLKDMSRQDQAAYFKSKDYCGEQLKVVMDAVSYGINTDYLHLFEDTTIPVETMEIMFTSMKEDYGVKEAAFLSTVHKEESGRILLEALKAGVPLSELQGIYQNGMLPIELREQILPLMQGRRAIPEKIGEQMEFLTETVRELKESLSRQNSFIEDLKKSMEEKVEIFSEQEKETGASTESIDDAYYLELEEQFRQAREDAERLLEEREETNRKIRELEAENKHLHEQLLIQQSYVAGLQEQQRHKLQEGNQPEKADCQRYSGIAESNKQSKSAPSFSFPFIRKKPGLLEKLAGELDARQIAEVRLGIEDGLTESQLALLADKAMDAEKMRELRMTMKILNERGQGT
;
A
#
# COMPACT_ATOMS: atom_id res chain seq x y z
N MET A 1 -34.66 -17.61 -23.98
CA MET A 1 -34.25 -16.54 -23.04
C MET A 1 -33.48 -17.23 -21.91
N GLY A 2 -32.16 -17.35 -22.05
CA GLY A 2 -31.32 -18.00 -21.05
C GLY A 2 -31.15 -17.11 -19.82
N LYS A 3 -31.21 -17.68 -18.61
CA LYS A 3 -30.88 -16.97 -17.37
C LYS A 3 -29.40 -16.56 -17.42
N SER A 4 -29.07 -15.37 -16.93
CA SER A 4 -27.68 -14.94 -16.79
C SER A 4 -26.96 -15.85 -15.78
N LEU A 5 -25.68 -16.16 -15.99
CA LEU A 5 -24.84 -16.92 -15.05
C LEU A 5 -24.87 -16.34 -13.63
N LYS A 6 -25.06 -15.02 -13.52
CA LYS A 6 -25.21 -14.27 -12.26
C LYS A 6 -26.47 -14.64 -11.46
N ASP A 7 -27.54 -15.04 -12.15
CA ASP A 7 -28.84 -15.31 -11.54
C ASP A 7 -29.08 -16.82 -11.34
N MET A 8 -28.11 -17.65 -11.73
CA MET A 8 -28.20 -19.11 -11.64
C MET A 8 -27.67 -19.62 -10.31
N SER A 9 -28.34 -20.64 -9.74
CA SER A 9 -27.81 -21.36 -8.58
C SER A 9 -26.54 -22.12 -8.97
N ARG A 10 -25.69 -22.49 -8.01
CA ARG A 10 -24.48 -23.30 -8.29
C ARG A 10 -24.81 -24.62 -9.01
N GLN A 11 -25.96 -25.22 -8.68
CA GLN A 11 -26.43 -26.44 -9.34
C GLN A 11 -26.82 -26.18 -10.81
N ASP A 12 -27.46 -25.04 -11.09
CA ASP A 12 -27.81 -24.62 -12.44
C ASP A 12 -26.57 -24.24 -13.25
N GLN A 13 -25.57 -23.58 -12.63
CA GLN A 13 -24.27 -23.29 -13.25
C GLN A 13 -23.54 -24.58 -13.63
N ALA A 14 -23.49 -25.56 -12.72
CA ALA A 14 -22.89 -26.86 -13.00
C ALA A 14 -23.64 -27.59 -14.15
N ALA A 15 -24.97 -27.52 -14.18
CA ALA A 15 -25.76 -28.08 -15.27
C ALA A 15 -25.51 -27.37 -16.61
N TYR A 16 -25.36 -26.04 -16.59
CA TYR A 16 -25.01 -25.23 -17.76
C TYR A 16 -23.68 -25.68 -18.37
N PHE A 17 -22.62 -25.75 -17.57
CA PHE A 17 -21.31 -26.16 -18.08
C PHE A 17 -21.25 -27.65 -18.48
N LYS A 18 -22.02 -28.54 -17.82
CA LYS A 18 -22.15 -29.94 -18.25
C LYS A 18 -22.82 -30.11 -19.62
N SER A 19 -23.62 -29.13 -20.06
CA SER A 19 -24.28 -29.17 -21.37
C SER A 19 -23.38 -28.71 -22.53
N LYS A 20 -22.19 -28.19 -22.24
CA LYS A 20 -21.21 -27.74 -23.24
C LYS A 20 -20.25 -28.85 -23.64
N ASP A 21 -19.65 -28.68 -24.81
CA ASP A 21 -18.73 -29.65 -25.44
C ASP A 21 -17.31 -29.58 -24.85
N TYR A 22 -17.16 -29.87 -23.56
CA TYR A 22 -15.86 -30.03 -22.91
C TYR A 22 -15.33 -31.46 -23.05
N CYS A 23 -14.02 -31.63 -23.10
CA CYS A 23 -13.41 -32.92 -22.82
C CYS A 23 -13.52 -33.26 -21.31
N GLY A 24 -13.40 -34.54 -20.94
CA GLY A 24 -13.62 -34.97 -19.55
C GLY A 24 -12.72 -34.26 -18.53
N GLU A 25 -11.47 -33.94 -18.91
CA GLU A 25 -10.52 -33.24 -18.06
C GLU A 25 -10.82 -31.73 -17.96
N GLN A 26 -11.16 -31.08 -19.08
CA GLN A 26 -11.61 -29.68 -19.08
C GLN A 26 -12.86 -29.52 -18.19
N LEU A 27 -13.84 -30.41 -18.35
CA LEU A 27 -15.07 -30.38 -17.56
C LEU A 27 -14.77 -30.50 -16.07
N LYS A 28 -13.81 -31.35 -15.69
CA LYS A 28 -13.38 -31.50 -14.30
C LYS A 28 -12.87 -30.18 -13.71
N VAL A 29 -11.99 -29.47 -14.42
CA VAL A 29 -11.45 -28.17 -13.97
C VAL A 29 -12.58 -27.14 -13.80
N VAL A 30 -13.52 -27.09 -14.75
CA VAL A 30 -14.68 -26.18 -14.67
C VAL A 30 -15.61 -26.55 -13.51
N MET A 31 -15.85 -27.84 -13.28
CA MET A 31 -16.65 -28.29 -12.13
C MET A 31 -15.97 -27.98 -10.79
N ASP A 32 -14.64 -28.11 -10.71
CA ASP A 32 -13.87 -27.73 -9.53
C ASP A 32 -13.95 -26.21 -9.29
N ALA A 33 -13.90 -25.39 -10.35
CA ALA A 33 -14.08 -23.95 -10.28
C ALA A 33 -15.48 -23.53 -9.79
N VAL A 34 -16.54 -24.15 -10.32
CA VAL A 34 -17.93 -23.93 -9.87
C VAL A 34 -18.12 -24.36 -8.42
N SER A 35 -17.51 -25.49 -8.02
CA SER A 35 -17.60 -26.02 -6.66
C SER A 35 -16.83 -25.17 -5.64
N TYR A 36 -15.67 -24.65 -6.04
CA TYR A 36 -14.89 -23.68 -5.24
C TYR A 36 -15.68 -22.37 -5.03
N GLY A 37 -16.57 -22.03 -5.95
CA GLY A 37 -17.42 -20.84 -5.85
C GLY A 37 -16.75 -19.58 -6.37
N ILE A 38 -15.95 -19.68 -7.43
CA ILE A 38 -15.38 -18.52 -8.11
C ILE A 38 -16.51 -17.60 -8.58
N ASN A 39 -16.29 -16.28 -8.51
CA ASN A 39 -17.24 -15.30 -9.02
C ASN A 39 -17.58 -15.55 -10.50
N THR A 40 -18.86 -15.37 -10.83
CA THR A 40 -19.44 -15.48 -12.18
C THR A 40 -18.72 -14.70 -13.26
N ASP A 41 -18.11 -13.55 -12.93
CA ASP A 41 -17.31 -12.77 -13.88
C ASP A 41 -16.10 -13.56 -14.42
N TYR A 42 -15.54 -14.48 -13.61
CA TYR A 42 -14.47 -15.38 -14.04
C TYR A 42 -15.00 -16.64 -14.72
N LEU A 43 -16.20 -17.12 -14.33
CA LEU A 43 -16.82 -18.29 -14.96
C LEU A 43 -17.07 -18.09 -16.46
N HIS A 44 -17.32 -16.85 -16.88
CA HIS A 44 -17.41 -16.50 -18.30
C HIS A 44 -16.14 -16.82 -19.08
N LEU A 45 -14.95 -16.81 -18.46
CA LEU A 45 -13.70 -17.16 -19.15
C LEU A 45 -13.59 -18.65 -19.48
N PHE A 46 -14.27 -19.51 -18.72
CA PHE A 46 -14.32 -20.95 -19.00
C PHE A 46 -15.31 -21.30 -20.11
N GLU A 47 -16.15 -20.37 -20.55
CA GLU A 47 -17.15 -20.63 -21.58
C GLU A 47 -16.57 -21.03 -22.94
N ASP A 48 -15.31 -20.64 -23.19
CA ASP A 48 -14.54 -21.00 -24.36
C ASP A 48 -13.97 -22.42 -24.20
N THR A 49 -14.53 -23.37 -24.96
CA THR A 49 -14.12 -24.78 -24.96
C THR A 49 -12.82 -25.02 -25.73
N THR A 50 -12.30 -24.01 -26.45
CA THR A 50 -11.05 -24.13 -27.22
C THR A 50 -9.79 -24.02 -26.34
N ILE A 51 -9.95 -23.60 -25.08
CA ILE A 51 -8.84 -23.44 -24.14
C ILE A 51 -8.33 -24.82 -23.69
N PRO A 52 -7.02 -25.11 -23.77
CA PRO A 52 -6.44 -26.35 -23.26
C PRO A 52 -6.66 -26.54 -21.75
N VAL A 53 -6.70 -27.80 -21.30
CA VAL A 53 -6.89 -28.16 -19.87
C VAL A 53 -5.85 -27.45 -19.00
N GLU A 54 -4.60 -27.47 -19.43
CA GLU A 54 -3.46 -26.92 -18.70
C GLU A 54 -3.59 -25.41 -18.53
N THR A 55 -4.06 -24.70 -19.56
CA THR A 55 -4.35 -23.26 -19.49
C THR A 55 -5.53 -22.99 -18.56
N MET A 56 -6.58 -23.82 -18.60
CA MET A 56 -7.72 -23.72 -17.66
C MET A 56 -7.28 -23.89 -16.20
N GLU A 57 -6.34 -24.80 -15.91
CA GLU A 57 -5.78 -24.99 -14.57
C GLU A 57 -4.95 -23.79 -14.09
N ILE A 58 -4.15 -23.21 -14.99
CA ILE A 58 -3.36 -21.99 -14.71
C ILE A 58 -4.30 -20.82 -14.40
N MET A 59 -5.37 -20.64 -15.20
CA MET A 59 -6.42 -19.66 -14.93
C MET A 59 -7.12 -19.91 -13.60
N PHE A 60 -7.50 -21.15 -13.32
CA PHE A 60 -8.15 -21.48 -12.03
C PHE A 60 -7.23 -21.19 -10.85
N THR A 61 -5.94 -21.50 -10.97
CA THR A 61 -4.94 -21.20 -9.95
C THR A 61 -4.81 -19.69 -9.73
N SER A 62 -4.81 -18.89 -10.80
CA SER A 62 -4.76 -17.44 -10.65
C SER A 62 -6.01 -16.87 -9.97
N MET A 63 -7.18 -17.44 -10.24
CA MET A 63 -8.43 -17.05 -9.58
C MET A 63 -8.45 -17.39 -8.09
N LYS A 64 -7.88 -18.54 -7.68
CA LYS A 64 -7.73 -18.91 -6.26
C LYS A 64 -6.81 -17.96 -5.49
N GLU A 65 -5.83 -17.40 -6.18
CA GLU A 65 -4.84 -16.49 -5.61
C GLU A 65 -5.29 -15.01 -5.66
N ASP A 66 -6.58 -14.74 -5.90
CA ASP A 66 -7.18 -13.40 -5.95
C ASP A 66 -6.63 -12.48 -7.06
N TYR A 67 -6.01 -13.03 -8.12
CA TYR A 67 -5.67 -12.20 -9.28
C TYR A 67 -6.96 -11.78 -10.00
N GLY A 68 -6.96 -10.55 -10.54
CA GLY A 68 -8.14 -9.97 -11.16
C GLY A 68 -8.61 -10.72 -12.41
N VAL A 69 -9.83 -10.41 -12.84
CA VAL A 69 -10.44 -11.00 -14.05
C VAL A 69 -9.58 -10.71 -15.29
N LYS A 70 -8.87 -9.57 -15.33
CA LYS A 70 -8.00 -9.19 -16.44
C LYS A 70 -6.77 -10.08 -16.55
N GLU A 71 -6.19 -10.47 -15.43
CA GLU A 71 -5.03 -11.34 -15.35
C GLU A 71 -5.40 -12.76 -15.78
N ALA A 72 -6.54 -13.26 -15.30
CA ALA A 72 -7.10 -14.55 -15.73
C ALA A 72 -7.45 -14.55 -17.23
N ALA A 73 -8.06 -13.47 -17.74
CA ALA A 73 -8.37 -13.30 -19.15
C ALA A 73 -7.11 -13.19 -20.02
N PHE A 74 -6.03 -12.62 -19.51
CA PHE A 74 -4.76 -12.62 -20.22
C PHE A 74 -4.16 -14.03 -20.29
N LEU A 75 -4.15 -14.76 -19.18
CA LEU A 75 -3.68 -16.14 -19.14
C LEU A 75 -4.49 -17.07 -20.05
N SER A 76 -5.78 -16.80 -20.26
CA SER A 76 -6.62 -17.58 -21.19
C SER A 76 -6.17 -17.47 -22.65
N THR A 77 -5.46 -16.40 -23.03
CA THR A 77 -4.90 -16.22 -24.37
C THR A 77 -3.58 -16.99 -24.58
N VAL A 78 -3.02 -17.55 -23.51
CA VAL A 78 -1.73 -18.24 -23.52
C VAL A 78 -1.95 -19.74 -23.67
N HIS A 79 -1.90 -20.21 -24.91
CA HIS A 79 -2.15 -21.62 -25.24
C HIS A 79 -0.95 -22.56 -24.99
N LYS A 80 0.22 -22.02 -24.59
CA LYS A 80 1.39 -22.83 -24.19
C LYS A 80 1.45 -22.91 -22.67
N GLU A 81 1.36 -24.12 -22.13
CA GLU A 81 1.39 -24.39 -20.69
C GLU A 81 2.60 -23.75 -19.98
N GLU A 82 3.81 -24.02 -20.47
CA GLU A 82 5.04 -23.51 -19.86
C GLU A 82 5.08 -21.98 -19.82
N SER A 83 4.64 -21.32 -20.90
CA SER A 83 4.53 -19.87 -20.96
C SER A 83 3.53 -19.33 -19.95
N GLY A 84 2.36 -19.98 -19.83
CA GLY A 84 1.36 -19.61 -18.83
C GLY A 84 1.88 -19.76 -17.39
N ARG A 85 2.63 -20.82 -17.10
CA ARG A 85 3.27 -21.03 -15.79
C ARG A 85 4.31 -19.95 -15.48
N ILE A 86 5.13 -19.57 -16.45
CA ILE A 86 6.13 -18.50 -16.29
C ILE A 86 5.44 -17.16 -15.99
N LEU A 87 4.37 -16.84 -16.73
CA LEU A 87 3.60 -15.61 -16.53
C LEU A 87 2.92 -15.59 -15.16
N LEU A 88 2.36 -16.72 -14.72
CA LEU A 88 1.78 -16.84 -13.39
C LEU A 88 2.86 -16.71 -12.28
N GLU A 89 4.05 -17.29 -12.47
CA GLU A 89 5.19 -17.11 -11.54
C GLU A 89 5.60 -15.64 -11.44
N ALA A 90 5.56 -14.91 -12.56
CA ALA A 90 5.86 -13.49 -12.61
C ALA A 90 4.80 -12.64 -11.90
N LEU A 91 3.52 -12.96 -12.07
CA LEU A 91 2.42 -12.35 -11.31
C LEU A 91 2.61 -12.56 -9.80
N LYS A 92 3.00 -13.78 -9.38
CA LYS A 92 3.33 -14.10 -7.98
C LYS A 92 4.52 -13.31 -7.44
N ALA A 93 5.49 -12.99 -8.29
CA ALA A 93 6.62 -12.14 -7.94
C ALA A 93 6.28 -10.63 -7.94
N GLY A 94 5.03 -10.25 -8.24
CA GLY A 94 4.55 -8.87 -8.23
C GLY A 94 4.85 -8.09 -9.52
N VAL A 95 5.08 -8.78 -10.64
CA VAL A 95 5.20 -8.13 -11.96
C VAL A 95 3.80 -7.73 -12.43
N PRO A 96 3.52 -6.46 -12.76
CA PRO A 96 2.20 -6.01 -13.16
C PRO A 96 1.79 -6.56 -14.53
N LEU A 97 0.49 -6.76 -14.71
CA LEU A 97 -0.09 -7.29 -15.95
C LEU A 97 0.30 -6.48 -17.20
N SER A 98 0.37 -5.15 -17.10
CA SER A 98 0.74 -4.28 -18.23
C SER A 98 2.16 -4.53 -18.74
N GLU A 99 3.08 -4.87 -17.85
CA GLU A 99 4.47 -5.17 -18.18
C GLU A 99 4.57 -6.55 -18.83
N LEU A 100 3.84 -7.55 -18.29
CA LEU A 100 3.75 -8.88 -18.88
C LEU A 100 3.10 -8.87 -20.27
N GLN A 101 2.06 -8.07 -20.48
CA GLN A 101 1.43 -7.88 -21.79
C GLN A 101 2.35 -7.22 -22.81
N GLY A 102 3.23 -6.32 -22.39
CA GLY A 102 4.23 -5.69 -23.27
C GLY A 102 5.35 -6.64 -23.68
N ILE A 103 5.66 -7.63 -22.84
CA ILE A 103 6.72 -8.60 -23.06
C ILE A 103 6.21 -9.79 -23.87
N TYR A 104 5.03 -10.32 -23.53
CA TYR A 104 4.49 -11.51 -24.16
C TYR A 104 4.05 -11.25 -25.60
N GLN A 105 4.60 -12.04 -26.53
CA GLN A 105 4.17 -12.05 -27.93
C GLN A 105 3.66 -13.45 -28.29
N ASN A 106 2.55 -13.49 -29.03
CA ASN A 106 1.96 -14.76 -29.48
C ASN A 106 3.00 -15.57 -30.28
N GLY A 107 3.24 -16.81 -29.84
CA GLY A 107 4.19 -17.71 -30.49
C GLY A 107 5.60 -17.71 -29.88
N MET A 108 5.94 -16.77 -29.00
CA MET A 108 7.23 -16.71 -28.29
C MET A 108 7.58 -18.04 -27.62
N LEU A 109 8.87 -18.39 -27.61
CA LEU A 109 9.32 -19.61 -26.94
C LEU A 109 9.33 -19.41 -25.42
N PRO A 110 8.98 -20.44 -24.62
CA PRO A 110 9.02 -20.33 -23.16
C PRO A 110 10.39 -19.90 -22.60
N ILE A 111 11.47 -20.32 -23.25
CA ILE A 111 12.85 -19.96 -22.85
C ILE A 111 13.08 -18.46 -23.03
N GLU A 112 12.74 -17.92 -24.20
CA GLU A 112 12.87 -16.48 -24.50
C GLU A 112 12.04 -15.64 -23.53
N LEU A 113 10.81 -16.08 -23.25
CA LEU A 113 9.93 -15.44 -22.28
C LEU A 113 10.54 -15.46 -20.86
N ARG A 114 11.14 -16.58 -20.46
CA ARG A 114 11.80 -16.72 -19.16
C ARG A 114 12.98 -15.77 -19.03
N GLU A 115 13.80 -15.64 -20.08
CA GLU A 115 14.96 -14.75 -20.09
C GLU A 115 14.57 -13.28 -19.90
N GLN A 116 13.46 -12.85 -20.50
CA GLN A 116 12.99 -11.46 -20.38
C GLN A 116 12.33 -11.17 -19.02
N ILE A 117 11.61 -12.15 -18.45
CA ILE A 117 10.86 -11.97 -17.20
C ILE A 117 11.73 -12.16 -15.95
N LEU A 118 12.74 -13.04 -16.00
CA LEU A 118 13.54 -13.39 -14.83
C LEU A 118 14.22 -12.18 -14.15
N PRO A 119 14.82 -11.21 -14.86
CA PRO A 119 15.42 -10.02 -14.25
C PRO A 119 14.37 -9.17 -13.51
N LEU A 120 13.16 -9.05 -14.05
CA LEU A 120 12.06 -8.29 -13.44
C LEU A 120 11.62 -8.93 -12.13
N MET A 121 11.50 -10.26 -12.10
CA MET A 121 11.15 -10.99 -10.89
C MET A 121 12.22 -10.84 -9.80
N GLN A 122 13.50 -10.94 -10.16
CA GLN A 122 14.61 -10.80 -9.22
C GLN A 122 14.70 -9.39 -8.65
N GLY A 123 14.57 -8.37 -9.50
CA GLY A 123 14.55 -6.97 -9.07
C GLY A 123 13.43 -6.69 -8.07
N ARG A 124 12.24 -7.28 -8.26
CA ARG A 124 11.10 -7.07 -7.36
C ARG A 124 11.14 -7.91 -6.09
N ARG A 125 11.82 -9.06 -6.04
CA ARG A 125 12.04 -9.82 -4.78
C ARG A 125 13.03 -9.13 -3.83
N ALA A 126 14.01 -8.39 -4.37
CA ALA A 126 15.00 -7.67 -3.57
C ALA A 126 14.46 -6.38 -2.91
N ILE A 127 13.34 -5.83 -3.40
CA ILE A 127 12.74 -4.61 -2.85
C ILE A 127 12.08 -4.85 -1.47
N PRO A 128 11.29 -5.92 -1.26
CA PRO A 128 10.76 -6.31 0.05
C PRO A 128 11.85 -6.51 1.11
N GLU A 129 12.99 -7.11 0.77
CA GLU A 129 14.11 -7.29 1.70
C GLU A 129 14.68 -5.95 2.17
N LYS A 130 14.97 -5.03 1.22
CA LYS A 130 15.47 -3.68 1.55
C LYS A 130 14.48 -2.85 2.36
N ILE A 131 13.18 -2.97 2.09
CA ILE A 131 12.14 -2.30 2.87
C ILE A 131 12.03 -2.92 4.27
N GLY A 132 12.16 -4.25 4.38
CA GLY A 132 12.24 -4.94 5.66
C GLY A 132 13.40 -4.45 6.52
N GLU A 133 14.60 -4.38 5.94
CA GLU A 133 15.80 -3.82 6.61
C GLU A 133 15.60 -2.36 7.05
N GLN A 134 15.00 -1.51 6.20
CA GLN A 134 14.69 -0.13 6.56
C GLN A 134 13.64 -0.03 7.68
N MET A 135 12.66 -0.93 7.70
CA MET A 135 11.62 -0.97 8.71
C MET A 135 12.16 -1.47 10.07
N GLU A 136 13.08 -2.43 10.06
CA GLU A 136 13.81 -2.85 11.27
C GLU A 136 14.65 -1.70 11.83
N PHE A 137 15.39 -0.99 10.98
CA PHE A 137 16.15 0.20 11.39
C PHE A 137 15.24 1.31 11.97
N LEU A 138 14.11 1.58 11.32
CA LEU A 138 13.16 2.58 11.82
C LEU A 138 12.53 2.14 13.15
N THR A 139 12.22 0.85 13.30
CA THR A 139 11.67 0.31 14.55
C THR A 139 12.65 0.46 15.70
N GLU A 140 13.94 0.21 15.43
CA GLU A 140 14.99 0.32 16.43
C GLU A 140 15.24 1.78 16.83
N THR A 141 15.31 2.71 15.86
CA THR A 141 15.50 4.14 16.16
C THR A 141 14.30 4.73 16.92
N VAL A 142 13.08 4.29 16.63
CA VAL A 142 11.88 4.68 17.39
C VAL A 142 11.91 4.12 18.82
N ARG A 143 12.39 2.88 19.00
CA ARG A 143 12.58 2.29 20.33
C ARG A 143 13.59 3.09 21.16
N GLU A 144 14.74 3.42 20.58
CA GLU A 144 15.77 4.24 21.24
C GLU A 144 15.24 5.63 21.62
N LEU A 145 14.47 6.27 20.73
CA LEU A 145 13.85 7.56 21.00
C LEU A 145 12.81 7.49 22.13
N LYS A 146 12.02 6.41 22.18
CA LYS A 146 11.04 6.19 23.25
C LYS A 146 11.72 6.01 24.60
N GLU A 147 12.83 5.28 24.64
CA GLU A 147 13.62 5.10 25.87
C GLU A 147 14.25 6.41 26.32
N SER A 148 14.78 7.22 25.40
CA SER A 148 15.36 8.53 25.75
C SER A 148 14.32 9.49 26.31
N LEU A 149 13.13 9.55 25.70
CA LEU A 149 12.02 10.38 26.18
C LEU A 149 11.48 9.89 27.54
N SER A 150 11.45 8.57 27.77
CA SER A 150 11.07 8.02 29.07
C SER A 150 12.08 8.38 30.17
N ARG A 151 13.39 8.37 29.86
CA ARG A 151 14.43 8.84 30.79
C ARG A 151 14.29 10.32 31.10
N GLN A 152 13.99 11.15 30.09
CA GLN A 152 13.74 12.58 30.28
C GLN A 152 12.50 12.81 31.17
N ASN A 153 11.41 12.11 30.96
CA ASN A 153 10.21 12.21 31.80
C ASN A 153 10.48 11.79 33.24
N SER A 154 11.23 10.70 33.46
CA SER A 154 11.66 10.29 34.80
C SER A 154 12.48 11.38 35.50
N PHE A 155 13.42 12.00 34.78
CA PHE A 155 14.24 13.08 35.32
C PHE A 155 13.40 14.31 35.70
N ILE A 156 12.42 14.67 34.88
CA ILE A 156 11.50 15.79 35.17
C ILE A 156 10.66 15.49 36.41
N GLU A 157 10.14 14.27 36.55
CA GLU A 157 9.38 13.87 37.75
C GLU A 157 10.26 13.84 39.01
N ASP A 158 11.49 13.34 38.92
CA ASP A 158 12.44 13.36 40.04
C ASP A 158 12.78 14.80 40.45
N LEU A 159 12.98 15.70 39.48
CA LEU A 159 13.22 17.13 39.73
C LEU A 159 12.02 17.78 40.42
N LYS A 160 10.80 17.52 39.91
CA LYS A 160 9.56 18.04 40.49
C LYS A 160 9.36 17.56 41.93
N LYS A 161 9.60 16.28 42.19
CA LYS A 161 9.54 15.70 43.53
C LYS A 161 10.56 16.37 44.47
N SER A 162 11.79 16.58 44.01
CA SER A 162 12.82 17.26 44.80
C SER A 162 12.44 18.72 45.10
N MET A 163 11.78 19.41 44.18
CA MET A 163 11.26 20.75 44.41
C MET A 163 10.13 20.77 45.45
N GLU A 164 9.18 19.84 45.36
CA GLU A 164 8.09 19.71 46.34
C GLU A 164 8.62 19.41 47.75
N GLU A 165 9.57 18.48 47.86
CA GLU A 165 10.23 18.12 49.14
C GLU A 165 11.00 19.29 49.73
N LYS A 166 11.68 20.09 48.91
CA LYS A 166 12.35 21.31 49.37
C LYS A 166 11.35 22.36 49.85
N VAL A 167 10.21 22.53 49.17
CA VAL A 167 9.15 23.46 49.61
C VAL A 167 8.59 23.04 50.98
N GLU A 168 8.41 21.74 51.23
CA GLU A 168 7.99 21.23 52.55
C GLU A 168 9.03 21.55 53.65
N ILE A 169 10.33 21.38 53.37
CA ILE A 169 11.42 21.69 54.30
C ILE A 169 11.45 23.20 54.64
N PHE A 170 11.21 24.09 53.67
CA PHE A 170 11.14 25.53 53.94
C PHE A 170 9.93 25.92 54.81
N SER A 171 8.79 25.23 54.68
CA SER A 171 7.62 25.48 55.53
C SER A 171 7.73 24.93 56.95
N GLU A 172 8.55 23.89 57.20
CA GLU A 172 8.87 23.43 58.57
C GLU A 172 9.94 24.31 59.24
N GLN A 173 10.92 24.82 58.47
CA GLN A 173 11.99 25.67 59.00
C GLN A 173 11.52 27.10 59.34
N GLU A 174 10.42 27.58 58.74
CA GLU A 174 9.75 28.84 59.12
C GLU A 174 9.10 28.81 60.51
N LYS A 175 8.87 27.63 61.11
CA LYS A 175 8.33 27.53 62.47
C LYS A 175 9.37 27.50 63.58
N GLU A 176 10.65 27.28 63.29
CA GLU A 176 11.69 27.15 64.33
C GLU A 176 12.76 28.26 64.34
N THR A 177 12.82 29.13 63.34
CA THR A 177 13.95 30.09 63.25
C THR A 177 13.52 31.55 63.36
N GLY A 178 12.85 31.87 64.45
CA GLY A 178 12.76 33.24 64.94
C GLY A 178 14.06 33.66 65.63
N ALA A 179 15.14 33.90 64.87
CA ALA A 179 16.23 34.83 65.22
C ALA A 179 17.40 34.72 64.24
N SER A 180 17.68 35.84 63.57
CA SER A 180 19.02 36.29 63.15
C SER A 180 19.69 35.58 61.96
N THR A 181 19.65 36.15 60.75
CA THR A 181 20.81 36.19 59.82
C THR A 181 20.57 37.10 58.61
N GLU A 182 20.76 38.41 58.79
CA GLU A 182 20.51 39.47 57.80
C GLU A 182 21.64 39.64 56.74
N SER A 183 22.34 38.57 56.34
CA SER A 183 23.46 38.72 55.37
C SER A 183 23.80 37.51 54.47
N ILE A 184 23.06 36.40 54.56
CA ILE A 184 23.34 35.19 53.75
C ILE A 184 22.32 35.02 52.61
N ASP A 185 21.14 35.62 52.75
CA ASP A 185 20.02 35.46 51.81
C ASP A 185 20.20 36.20 50.48
N ASP A 186 20.95 37.30 50.45
CA ASP A 186 21.14 38.11 49.22
C ASP A 186 21.90 37.35 48.12
N ALA A 187 22.89 36.52 48.48
CA ALA A 187 23.69 35.79 47.49
C ALA A 187 22.90 34.65 46.83
N TYR A 188 22.04 33.97 47.60
CA TYR A 188 21.21 32.87 47.11
C TYR A 188 20.07 33.37 46.21
N TYR A 189 19.46 34.51 46.56
CA TYR A 189 18.44 35.14 45.71
C TYR A 189 19.01 35.64 44.38
N LEU A 190 20.21 36.23 44.39
CA LEU A 190 20.90 36.67 43.17
C LEU A 190 21.24 35.50 42.23
N GLU A 191 21.67 34.37 42.79
CA GLU A 191 21.99 33.17 41.98
C GLU A 191 20.74 32.55 41.36
N LEU A 192 19.63 32.52 42.09
CA LEU A 192 18.35 32.03 41.58
C LEU A 192 17.78 32.95 40.49
N GLU A 193 17.86 34.26 40.68
CA GLU A 193 17.42 35.25 39.70
C GLU A 193 18.24 35.17 38.41
N GLU A 194 19.53 34.89 38.51
CA GLU A 194 20.41 34.68 37.36
C GLU A 194 20.05 33.39 36.60
N GLN A 195 19.69 32.30 37.30
CA GLN A 195 19.21 31.09 36.64
C GLN A 195 17.90 31.30 35.89
N PHE A 196 16.95 32.06 36.45
CA PHE A 196 15.72 32.41 35.75
C PHE A 196 15.98 33.32 34.54
N ARG A 197 16.94 34.25 34.64
CA ARG A 197 17.38 35.07 33.51
C ARG A 197 17.92 34.19 32.39
N GLN A 198 18.81 33.27 32.73
CA GLN A 198 19.46 32.38 31.78
C GLN A 198 18.48 31.39 31.12
N ALA A 199 17.55 30.84 31.90
CA ALA A 199 16.49 29.99 31.37
C ALA A 199 15.54 30.73 30.41
N ARG A 200 15.27 32.02 30.66
CA ARG A 200 14.47 32.86 29.76
C ARG A 200 15.21 33.15 28.46
N GLU A 201 16.49 33.46 28.52
CA GLU A 201 17.32 33.70 27.34
C GLU A 201 17.45 32.44 26.46
N ASP A 202 17.62 31.27 27.07
CA ASP A 202 17.67 30.01 26.30
C ASP A 202 16.31 29.63 25.71
N ALA A 203 15.20 29.90 26.40
CA ALA A 203 13.87 29.73 25.84
C ALA A 203 13.60 30.66 24.65
N GLU A 204 14.06 31.91 24.73
CA GLU A 204 13.97 32.88 23.63
C GLU A 204 14.81 32.43 22.43
N ARG A 205 16.04 31.96 22.66
CA ARG A 205 16.92 31.40 21.60
C ARG A 205 16.30 30.21 20.89
N LEU A 206 15.68 29.28 21.64
CA LEU A 206 14.99 28.12 21.07
C LEU A 206 13.75 28.53 20.27
N LEU A 207 13.05 29.58 20.69
CA LEU A 207 11.93 30.14 19.92
C LEU A 207 12.40 30.75 18.60
N GLU A 208 13.50 31.50 18.61
CA GLU A 208 14.11 32.07 17.40
C GLU A 208 14.54 30.96 16.42
N GLU A 209 15.23 29.92 16.89
CA GLU A 209 15.60 28.77 16.07
C GLU A 209 14.36 28.05 15.49
N ARG A 210 13.31 27.90 16.30
CA ARG A 210 12.03 27.35 15.85
C ARG A 210 11.35 28.23 14.82
N GLU A 211 11.48 29.55 14.91
CA GLU A 211 10.96 30.47 13.90
C GLU A 211 11.75 30.43 12.59
N GLU A 212 13.08 30.36 12.65
CA GLU A 212 13.94 30.21 11.47
C GLU A 212 13.68 28.90 10.74
N THR A 213 13.59 27.79 11.47
CA THR A 213 13.24 26.49 10.89
C THR A 213 11.85 26.53 10.25
N ASN A 214 10.86 27.15 10.88
CA ASN A 214 9.53 27.33 10.26
C ASN A 214 9.53 28.26 9.05
N ARG A 215 10.41 29.28 9.00
CA ARG A 215 10.59 30.10 7.79
C ARG A 215 11.16 29.27 6.65
N LYS A 216 12.17 28.44 6.94
CA LYS A 216 12.80 27.56 5.95
C LYS A 216 11.84 26.48 5.43
N ILE A 217 10.99 25.93 6.31
CA ILE A 217 9.92 25.02 5.90
C ILE A 217 8.96 25.72 4.93
N ARG A 218 8.51 26.93 5.26
CA ARG A 218 7.61 27.71 4.38
C ARG A 218 8.23 28.02 3.02
N GLU A 219 9.53 28.29 2.97
CA GLU A 219 10.27 28.52 1.72
C GLU A 219 10.33 27.23 0.88
N LEU A 220 10.68 26.09 1.48
CA LEU A 220 10.68 24.79 0.81
C LEU A 220 9.27 24.36 0.34
N GLU A 221 8.23 24.72 1.09
CA GLU A 221 6.84 24.51 0.68
C GLU A 221 6.46 25.37 -0.53
N ALA A 222 6.91 26.63 -0.58
CA ALA A 222 6.69 27.51 -1.72
C ALA A 222 7.44 27.01 -2.97
N GLU A 223 8.69 26.56 -2.81
CA GLU A 223 9.47 25.94 -3.90
C GLU A 223 8.80 24.65 -4.40
N ASN A 224 8.31 23.79 -3.50
CA ASN A 224 7.56 22.59 -3.90
C ASN A 224 6.29 22.93 -4.69
N LYS A 225 5.54 23.96 -4.27
CA LYS A 225 4.37 24.44 -5.02
C LYS A 225 4.78 24.92 -6.41
N HIS A 226 5.85 25.70 -6.52
CA HIS A 226 6.35 26.19 -7.79
C HIS A 226 6.79 25.06 -8.74
N LEU A 227 7.54 24.07 -8.22
CA LEU A 227 7.95 22.89 -8.99
C LEU A 227 6.73 22.06 -9.44
N HIS A 228 5.72 21.93 -8.58
CA HIS A 228 4.48 21.23 -8.91
C HIS A 228 3.71 21.93 -10.04
N GLU A 229 3.59 23.26 -10.00
CA GLU A 229 3.01 24.05 -11.09
C GLU A 229 3.80 23.89 -12.39
N GLN A 230 5.14 23.92 -12.33
CA GLN A 230 5.99 23.73 -13.50
C GLN A 230 5.85 22.32 -14.11
N LEU A 231 5.75 21.28 -13.27
CA LEU A 231 5.48 19.91 -13.70
C LEU A 231 4.10 19.79 -14.37
N LEU A 232 3.08 20.47 -13.83
CA LEU A 232 1.74 20.47 -14.40
C LEU A 232 1.73 21.12 -15.79
N ILE A 233 2.45 22.24 -15.96
CA ILE A 233 2.63 22.89 -17.26
C ILE A 233 3.34 21.95 -18.24
N GLN A 234 4.41 21.26 -17.82
CA GLN A 234 5.10 20.28 -18.67
C GLN A 234 4.20 19.11 -19.07
N GLN A 235 3.41 18.57 -18.14
CA GLN A 235 2.45 17.50 -18.43
C GLN A 235 1.40 17.94 -19.45
N SER A 236 0.89 19.17 -19.33
CA SER A 236 -0.07 19.73 -20.30
C SER A 236 0.55 19.90 -21.69
N TYR A 237 1.82 20.31 -21.77
CA TYR A 237 2.54 20.43 -23.04
C TYR A 237 2.78 19.06 -23.69
N VAL A 238 3.18 18.06 -22.91
CA VAL A 238 3.35 16.68 -23.40
C VAL A 238 2.01 16.09 -23.86
N ALA A 239 0.93 16.34 -23.13
CA ALA A 239 -0.42 15.94 -23.52
C ALA A 239 -0.84 16.59 -24.85
N GLY A 240 -0.61 17.90 -25.02
CA GLY A 240 -0.89 18.59 -26.28
C GLY A 240 -0.07 18.08 -27.47
N LEU A 241 1.20 17.72 -27.25
CA LEU A 241 2.03 17.08 -28.29
C LEU A 241 1.54 15.66 -28.64
N GLN A 242 1.09 14.90 -27.65
CA GLN A 242 0.49 13.59 -27.86
C GLN A 242 -0.83 13.69 -28.63
N GLU A 243 -1.64 14.72 -28.34
CA GLU A 243 -2.88 15.00 -29.06
C GLU A 243 -2.62 15.42 -30.51
N GLN A 244 -1.60 16.26 -30.76
CA GLN A 244 -1.15 16.58 -32.11
C GLN A 244 -0.62 15.35 -32.88
N GLN A 245 0.10 14.43 -32.22
CA GLN A 245 0.50 13.15 -32.83
C GLN A 245 -0.71 12.29 -33.18
N ARG A 246 -1.73 12.24 -32.31
CA ARG A 246 -2.98 11.51 -32.59
C ARG A 246 -3.73 12.12 -33.76
N HIS A 247 -3.77 13.44 -33.88
CA HIS A 247 -4.36 14.14 -35.03
C HIS A 247 -3.61 13.84 -36.34
N LYS A 248 -2.27 13.85 -36.32
CA LYS A 248 -1.44 13.48 -37.49
C LYS A 248 -1.61 12.01 -37.92
N LEU A 249 -1.84 11.11 -36.97
CA LEU A 249 -2.13 9.70 -37.24
C LEU A 249 -3.55 9.49 -37.79
N GLN A 250 -4.49 10.39 -37.47
CA GLN A 250 -5.86 10.36 -38.00
C GLN A 250 -5.97 10.98 -39.41
N GLU A 251 -5.17 12.00 -39.70
CA GLU A 251 -5.09 12.63 -41.03
C GLU A 251 -4.33 11.79 -42.08
N GLY A 252 -3.57 10.77 -41.66
CA GLY A 252 -2.84 9.85 -42.55
C GLY A 252 -3.68 8.76 -43.23
N ASN A 253 -4.99 8.67 -42.95
CA ASN A 253 -5.89 7.67 -43.53
C ASN A 253 -6.73 8.21 -44.69
N GLN A 254 -6.08 8.70 -45.76
CA GLN A 254 -6.66 8.69 -47.10
C GLN A 254 -5.78 7.86 -48.05
N PRO A 255 -6.35 7.03 -48.94
CA PRO A 255 -5.57 6.12 -49.76
C PRO A 255 -5.20 6.77 -51.09
N GLU A 256 -3.92 7.10 -51.28
CA GLU A 256 -3.38 7.31 -52.62
C GLU A 256 -2.21 6.36 -52.90
N LYS A 257 -2.32 5.74 -54.08
CA LYS A 257 -1.41 4.76 -54.66
C LYS A 257 -0.05 5.39 -54.99
N ALA A 258 1.04 4.65 -54.77
CA ALA A 258 1.97 4.20 -55.82
C ALA A 258 3.40 3.98 -55.28
N ASP A 259 3.94 2.83 -55.69
CA ASP A 259 5.31 2.48 -56.06
C ASP A 259 6.51 2.66 -55.10
N CYS A 260 7.16 1.51 -54.92
CA CYS A 260 8.48 1.32 -54.34
C CYS A 260 9.57 2.13 -55.04
N GLN A 261 10.50 2.69 -54.27
CA GLN A 261 11.92 2.79 -54.68
C GLN A 261 12.88 2.84 -53.48
N ARG A 262 13.96 2.07 -53.61
CA ARG A 262 15.12 1.99 -52.71
C ARG A 262 15.90 3.31 -52.72
N TYR A 263 16.49 3.71 -51.59
CA TYR A 263 17.93 3.61 -51.29
C TYR A 263 18.28 4.36 -49.98
N SER A 264 19.38 3.88 -49.40
CA SER A 264 20.08 4.22 -48.17
C SER A 264 20.43 5.69 -47.89
N GLY A 265 20.48 6.03 -46.60
CA GLY A 265 21.23 7.18 -46.05
C GLY A 265 21.39 7.08 -44.52
N ILE A 266 22.63 7.05 -44.06
CA ILE A 266 23.11 6.93 -42.66
C ILE A 266 22.90 8.25 -41.90
N ALA A 267 22.58 8.21 -40.59
CA ALA A 267 23.32 8.88 -39.50
C ALA A 267 22.54 8.97 -38.16
N GLU A 268 23.17 8.39 -37.13
CA GLU A 268 23.35 8.85 -35.74
C GLU A 268 22.25 9.62 -34.97
N SER A 269 21.89 9.14 -33.77
CA SER A 269 22.35 9.71 -32.47
C SER A 269 21.39 9.45 -31.29
N ASN A 270 22.01 9.28 -30.12
CA ASN A 270 21.49 9.11 -28.76
C ASN A 270 20.20 9.88 -28.39
N LYS A 271 19.39 9.30 -27.48
CA LYS A 271 19.17 9.83 -26.11
C LYS A 271 18.19 9.00 -25.27
N GLN A 272 18.66 8.58 -24.10
CA GLN A 272 17.86 8.15 -22.95
C GLN A 272 16.90 9.27 -22.51
N SER A 273 15.66 8.91 -22.23
CA SER A 273 14.72 9.74 -21.44
C SER A 273 14.25 8.95 -20.23
N LYS A 274 14.49 9.53 -19.06
CA LYS A 274 14.16 9.01 -17.73
C LYS A 274 12.69 9.34 -17.43
N SER A 275 11.91 8.34 -17.01
CA SER A 275 10.52 8.48 -16.58
C SER A 275 10.43 8.98 -15.13
N ALA A 276 9.46 9.87 -14.88
CA ALA A 276 9.14 10.47 -13.59
C ALA A 276 8.64 9.44 -12.54
N PRO A 277 8.69 9.76 -11.23
CA PRO A 277 8.29 8.85 -10.18
C PRO A 277 6.77 8.96 -9.91
N SER A 278 6.11 7.81 -9.87
CA SER A 278 4.72 7.66 -9.46
C SER A 278 4.67 7.39 -7.96
N PHE A 279 3.99 8.26 -7.23
CA PHE A 279 3.54 7.99 -5.86
C PHE A 279 2.62 6.74 -5.86
N SER A 280 2.83 5.82 -4.92
CA SER A 280 1.88 4.76 -4.60
C SER A 280 1.83 4.54 -3.09
N PHE A 281 0.62 4.65 -2.54
CA PHE A 281 0.28 4.39 -1.15
C PHE A 281 0.34 2.87 -0.83
N PRO A 282 0.56 2.49 0.44
CA PRO A 282 0.77 1.11 0.85
C PRO A 282 -0.55 0.41 1.19
N PHE A 283 -0.81 -0.75 0.59
CA PHE A 283 -1.69 -1.76 1.18
C PHE A 283 -0.90 -3.06 1.30
N ILE A 284 -0.40 -3.34 2.50
CA ILE A 284 0.15 -4.64 2.87
C ILE A 284 -1.00 -5.46 3.47
N ARG A 285 -1.50 -6.46 2.74
CA ARG A 285 -2.32 -7.53 3.32
C ARG A 285 -1.41 -8.35 4.25
N LYS A 286 -1.55 -8.16 5.57
CA LYS A 286 -1.04 -9.12 6.56
C LYS A 286 -2.04 -10.27 6.74
N LYS A 287 -1.53 -11.49 6.54
CA LYS A 287 -2.00 -12.85 6.96
C LYS A 287 -3.49 -13.24 6.71
N PRO A 288 -3.75 -14.34 5.95
CA PRO A 288 -5.09 -14.71 5.47
C PRO A 288 -5.88 -15.69 6.38
N GLY A 289 -5.50 -15.91 7.64
CA GLY A 289 -6.08 -17.03 8.44
C GLY A 289 -7.55 -16.85 8.86
N LEU A 290 -8.03 -15.62 9.00
CA LEU A 290 -9.38 -15.31 9.48
C LEU A 290 -10.36 -15.08 8.32
N LEU A 291 -9.89 -14.44 7.25
CA LEU A 291 -10.67 -14.23 6.03
C LEU A 291 -11.02 -15.55 5.32
N GLU A 292 -10.10 -16.53 5.33
CA GLU A 292 -10.34 -17.85 4.72
C GLU A 292 -11.43 -18.65 5.47
N LYS A 293 -11.56 -18.47 6.79
CA LYS A 293 -12.63 -19.07 7.60
C LYS A 293 -13.99 -18.38 7.42
N LEU A 294 -13.98 -17.09 7.06
CA LEU A 294 -15.18 -16.25 6.92
C LEU A 294 -15.65 -16.09 5.48
N ALA A 295 -14.85 -16.49 4.49
CA ALA A 295 -15.10 -16.33 3.06
C ALA A 295 -16.37 -17.04 2.54
N GLY A 296 -17.03 -17.86 3.37
CA GLY A 296 -18.29 -18.52 3.04
C GLY A 296 -19.55 -17.91 3.67
N GLU A 297 -19.43 -17.01 4.66
CA GLU A 297 -20.58 -16.62 5.50
C GLU A 297 -20.94 -15.13 5.55
N LEU A 298 -20.09 -14.23 5.04
CA LEU A 298 -20.27 -12.78 5.09
C LEU A 298 -20.38 -12.16 3.68
N ASP A 299 -21.20 -11.10 3.55
CA ASP A 299 -21.36 -10.32 2.32
C ASP A 299 -20.09 -9.49 2.00
N ALA A 300 -19.99 -9.00 0.75
CA ALA A 300 -18.83 -8.24 0.30
C ALA A 300 -18.58 -6.93 1.09
N ARG A 301 -19.62 -6.31 1.66
CA ARG A 301 -19.55 -5.11 2.49
C ARG A 301 -19.10 -5.45 3.92
N GLN A 302 -19.56 -6.56 4.47
CA GLN A 302 -19.14 -7.09 5.78
C GLN A 302 -17.66 -7.51 5.74
N ILE A 303 -17.22 -8.15 4.66
CA ILE A 303 -15.80 -8.48 4.44
C ILE A 303 -14.94 -7.22 4.31
N ALA A 304 -15.45 -6.16 3.67
CA ALA A 304 -14.75 -4.89 3.56
C ALA A 304 -14.51 -4.24 4.94
N GLU A 305 -15.49 -4.26 5.84
CA GLU A 305 -15.33 -3.72 7.19
C GLU A 305 -14.38 -4.57 8.05
N VAL A 306 -14.34 -5.90 7.88
CA VAL A 306 -13.32 -6.76 8.52
C VAL A 306 -11.92 -6.43 8.02
N ARG A 307 -11.74 -6.14 6.72
CA ARG A 307 -10.45 -5.71 6.16
C ARG A 307 -10.02 -4.35 6.72
N LEU A 308 -10.94 -3.38 6.78
CA LEU A 308 -10.67 -2.08 7.41
C LEU A 308 -10.32 -2.23 8.89
N GLY A 309 -10.93 -3.18 9.61
CA GLY A 309 -10.55 -3.48 11.00
C GLY A 309 -9.11 -3.98 11.15
N ILE A 310 -8.61 -4.77 10.20
CA ILE A 310 -7.20 -5.20 10.18
C ILE A 310 -6.28 -4.01 9.91
N GLU A 311 -6.66 -3.11 9.01
CA GLU A 311 -5.92 -1.88 8.69
C GLU A 311 -5.86 -0.91 9.88
N ASP A 312 -6.94 -0.85 10.67
CA ASP A 312 -7.02 -0.07 11.92
C ASP A 312 -6.30 -0.73 13.11
N GLY A 313 -5.69 -1.92 12.92
CA GLY A 313 -4.91 -2.60 13.95
C GLY A 313 -5.74 -3.29 15.04
N LEU A 314 -6.98 -3.70 14.74
CA LEU A 314 -7.80 -4.49 15.67
C LEU A 314 -7.14 -5.85 15.95
N THR A 315 -7.25 -6.32 17.20
CA THR A 315 -6.73 -7.62 17.61
C THR A 315 -7.59 -8.77 17.07
N GLU A 316 -7.04 -9.99 17.03
CA GLU A 316 -7.75 -11.17 16.51
C GLU A 316 -9.09 -11.44 17.23
N SER A 317 -9.16 -11.15 18.54
CA SER A 317 -10.39 -11.25 19.33
C SER A 317 -11.42 -10.16 18.99
N GLN A 318 -10.97 -8.94 18.69
CA GLN A 318 -11.84 -7.85 18.22
C GLN A 318 -12.37 -8.13 16.81
N LEU A 319 -11.52 -8.67 15.93
CA LEU A 319 -11.90 -9.07 14.57
C LEU A 319 -12.90 -10.23 14.56
N ALA A 320 -12.74 -11.21 15.47
CA ALA A 320 -13.70 -12.29 15.64
C ALA A 320 -15.07 -11.79 16.11
N LEU A 321 -15.10 -10.76 16.97
CA LEU A 321 -16.34 -10.14 17.45
C LEU A 321 -16.98 -9.23 16.38
N LEU A 322 -16.15 -8.58 15.56
CA LEU A 322 -16.60 -7.83 14.39
C LEU A 322 -17.23 -8.76 13.36
N ALA A 323 -16.67 -9.95 13.15
CA ALA A 323 -17.09 -10.95 12.17
C ALA A 323 -18.37 -11.74 12.54
N ASP A 324 -19.27 -11.17 13.34
CA ASP A 324 -20.56 -11.78 13.64
C ASP A 324 -21.52 -11.64 12.44
N LYS A 325 -22.01 -12.80 11.96
CA LYS A 325 -22.94 -12.93 10.82
C LYS A 325 -24.28 -12.21 11.04
N ALA A 326 -24.68 -11.98 12.29
CA ALA A 326 -25.94 -11.31 12.61
C ALA A 326 -25.91 -9.78 12.40
N MET A 327 -24.73 -9.18 12.24
CA MET A 327 -24.58 -7.72 12.10
C MET A 327 -24.49 -7.29 10.64
N ASP A 328 -25.26 -6.26 10.28
CA ASP A 328 -25.12 -5.59 8.99
C ASP A 328 -23.81 -4.80 8.88
N ALA A 329 -23.41 -4.44 7.66
CA ALA A 329 -22.15 -3.72 7.41
C ALA A 329 -22.10 -2.33 8.06
N GLU A 330 -23.26 -1.69 8.29
CA GLU A 330 -23.32 -0.39 8.98
C GLU A 330 -23.01 -0.52 10.47
N LYS A 331 -23.55 -1.53 11.15
CA LYS A 331 -23.22 -1.84 12.54
C LYS A 331 -21.78 -2.30 12.71
N MET A 332 -21.25 -3.09 11.76
CA MET A 332 -19.83 -3.46 11.76
C MET A 332 -18.93 -2.21 11.66
N ARG A 333 -19.30 -1.23 10.84
CA ARG A 333 -18.56 0.03 10.73
C ARG A 333 -18.57 0.81 12.05
N GLU A 334 -19.73 0.95 12.69
CA GLU A 334 -19.85 1.64 13.98
C GLU A 334 -19.01 0.94 15.06
N LEU A 335 -19.10 -0.38 15.13
CA LEU A 335 -18.34 -1.19 16.09
C LEU A 335 -16.83 -1.11 15.83
N ARG A 336 -16.38 -1.15 14.58
CA ARG A 336 -14.98 -0.94 14.20
C ARG A 336 -14.48 0.43 14.68
N MET A 337 -15.24 1.48 14.43
CA MET A 337 -14.83 2.85 14.80
C MET A 337 -14.73 3.03 16.32
N THR A 338 -15.65 2.43 17.08
CA THR A 338 -15.57 2.43 18.55
C THR A 338 -14.38 1.63 19.08
N MET A 339 -14.10 0.44 18.52
CA MET A 339 -12.92 -0.36 18.87
C MET A 339 -11.61 0.35 18.54
N LYS A 340 -11.55 1.06 17.41
CA LYS A 340 -10.40 1.90 17.04
C LYS A 340 -10.15 2.99 18.08
N ILE A 341 -11.18 3.76 18.43
CA ILE A 341 -11.07 4.83 19.44
C ILE A 341 -10.64 4.28 20.80
N LEU A 342 -11.14 3.10 21.19
CA LEU A 342 -10.77 2.45 22.45
C LEU A 342 -9.32 1.95 22.44
N ASN A 343 -8.83 1.40 21.33
CA ASN A 343 -7.42 1.00 21.19
C ASN A 343 -6.49 2.22 21.21
N GLU A 344 -6.87 3.33 20.58
CA GLU A 344 -6.11 4.59 20.61
C GLU A 344 -6.07 5.22 22.01
N ARG A 345 -7.13 5.05 22.82
CA ARG A 345 -7.19 5.55 24.21
C ARG A 345 -6.56 4.60 25.24
N GLY A 346 -6.55 3.29 24.97
CA GLY A 346 -6.00 2.26 25.88
C GLY A 346 -4.49 2.04 25.78
N GLN A 347 -3.83 2.55 24.75
CA GLN A 347 -2.35 2.52 24.62
C GLN A 347 -1.64 3.67 25.35
N GLY A 348 -2.37 4.48 26.12
CA GLY A 348 -1.88 5.64 26.86
C GLY A 348 -1.71 5.45 28.37
N THR A 349 -1.54 4.22 28.86
CA THR A 349 -1.23 3.94 30.28
C THR A 349 0.08 3.21 30.45
#